data_AF-A0A351XBC1-F1
#
_entry.id   AF-A0A351XBC1-F1
#
_cell.length_a   1.000
_cell.length_b   1.000
_cell.length_c   1.000
_cell.angle_alpha   90.00
_cell.angle_beta   90.00
_cell.angle_gamma   90.00
#
_symmetry.space_group_name_H-M   'P 1'
#
loop_
_entity.id
_entity.type
_entity.pdbx_description
1 polymer ?
#
loop_
_entity_poly.entity_id
_entity_poly.type
_entity_poly.pdbx_seq_one_letter_code
_entity_poly.pdbx_strand_id
1 'polypeptide(L)'
;MYIFNSRNTDYKEKVRAVATGETVRLRLILPRSMSCSGAYLCVHKENEPDVLYSMFWAGMCGDDHEYWQLHFSADTPGLYWYHFQLDTAWGRSFVRNVGHGIGDFAPDGTDFQQTVYDADFTTPDWLKGGLIYQIFPDRFYNSGKKKTGYRRSRV
;
A
#
# COMPACT_ATOMS: atom_id res chain seq x y z
N MET A 1 -14.70 -12.92 -7.52
CA MET A 1 -13.23 -12.79 -7.61
C MET A 1 -12.92 -11.38 -8.07
N TYR A 2 -11.92 -10.70 -7.50
CA TYR A 2 -11.55 -9.35 -7.93
C TYR A 2 -10.36 -9.43 -8.90
N ILE A 3 -10.14 -8.39 -9.70
CA ILE A 3 -8.92 -8.32 -10.53
C ILE A 3 -7.70 -8.11 -9.63
N PHE A 4 -7.85 -7.21 -8.66
CA PHE A 4 -6.85 -6.93 -7.64
C PHE A 4 -7.52 -6.52 -6.34
N ASN A 5 -6.91 -6.87 -5.20
CA ASN A 5 -7.28 -6.31 -3.90
C ASN A 5 -6.04 -6.08 -3.05
N SER A 6 -5.66 -4.81 -2.86
CA SER A 6 -4.47 -4.41 -2.09
C SER A 6 -4.54 -4.73 -0.59
N ARG A 7 -5.71 -5.14 -0.09
CA ARG A 7 -5.95 -5.54 1.30
C ARG A 7 -6.05 -7.05 1.50
N ASN A 8 -5.87 -7.85 0.44
CA ASN A 8 -5.93 -9.30 0.51
C ASN A 8 -4.58 -9.92 0.12
N THR A 9 -4.08 -10.82 0.97
CA THR A 9 -2.77 -11.49 0.85
C THR A 9 -2.62 -12.36 -0.41
N ASP A 10 -3.72 -12.80 -1.02
CA ASP A 10 -3.69 -13.55 -2.27
C ASP A 10 -3.16 -12.70 -3.43
N TYR A 11 -3.48 -11.39 -3.40
CA TYR A 11 -3.14 -10.41 -4.43
C TYR A 11 -1.91 -9.57 -4.04
N LYS A 12 -1.78 -9.22 -2.77
CA LYS A 12 -0.65 -8.45 -2.22
C LYS A 12 -0.13 -9.15 -0.98
N GLU A 13 0.98 -9.86 -1.12
CA GLU A 13 1.55 -10.69 -0.05
C GLU A 13 1.75 -9.93 1.26
N LYS A 14 2.21 -8.66 1.19
CA LYS A 14 2.49 -7.80 2.34
C LYS A 14 1.53 -6.62 2.37
N VAL A 15 0.41 -6.76 3.07
CA VAL A 15 -0.58 -5.68 3.29
C VAL A 15 -0.10 -4.74 4.41
N ARG A 16 1.05 -4.09 4.19
CA ARG A 16 1.68 -3.16 5.13
C ARG A 16 2.71 -2.27 4.43
N ALA A 17 3.29 -1.33 5.18
CA ALA A 17 4.54 -0.72 4.78
C ALA A 17 5.67 -1.77 4.73
N VAL A 18 6.60 -1.61 3.80
CA VAL A 18 7.75 -2.52 3.62
C VAL A 18 9.05 -1.76 3.82
N ALA A 19 10.10 -2.45 4.26
CA ALA A 19 11.43 -1.85 4.36
C ALA A 19 12.05 -1.62 2.97
N THR A 20 13.04 -0.74 2.86
CA THR A 20 13.89 -0.66 1.67
C THR A 20 14.52 -2.02 1.38
N GLY A 21 14.55 -2.41 0.10
CA GLY A 21 15.01 -3.73 -0.36
C GLY A 21 14.07 -4.90 -0.03
N GLU A 22 13.03 -4.70 0.79
CA GLU A 22 12.07 -5.76 1.10
C GLU A 22 11.16 -6.02 -0.11
N THR A 23 11.22 -7.24 -0.62
CA THR A 23 10.38 -7.66 -1.75
C THR A 23 8.93 -7.91 -1.34
N VAL A 24 7.97 -7.48 -2.18
CA VAL A 24 6.55 -7.81 -2.08
C VAL A 24 6.04 -8.40 -3.38
N ARG A 25 5.39 -9.56 -3.31
CA ARG A 25 4.70 -10.16 -4.45
C ARG A 25 3.35 -9.50 -4.68
N LEU A 26 3.13 -9.03 -5.92
CA LEU A 26 1.83 -8.56 -6.41
C LEU A 26 1.29 -9.53 -7.45
N ARG A 27 -0.01 -9.78 -7.41
CA ARG A 27 -0.72 -10.69 -8.32
C ARG A 27 -2.01 -10.06 -8.81
N LEU A 28 -2.18 -10.06 -10.13
CA LEU A 28 -3.46 -9.81 -10.80
C LEU A 28 -4.14 -11.12 -11.16
N ILE A 29 -5.46 -11.10 -11.18
CA ILE A 29 -6.30 -12.16 -11.73
C ILE A 29 -7.10 -11.57 -12.88
N LEU A 30 -6.87 -12.05 -14.10
CA LEU A 30 -7.51 -11.51 -15.30
C LEU A 30 -8.30 -12.60 -16.02
N PRO A 31 -9.47 -12.28 -16.59
CA PRO A 31 -10.19 -13.23 -17.42
C PRO A 31 -9.43 -13.46 -18.74
N ARG A 32 -9.29 -14.72 -19.16
CA ARG A 32 -8.62 -15.11 -20.42
C ARG A 32 -9.28 -14.51 -21.65
N SER A 33 -10.59 -14.26 -21.58
CA SER A 33 -11.35 -13.58 -22.65
C SER A 33 -10.80 -12.21 -22.98
N MET A 34 -10.06 -11.56 -22.06
CA MET A 34 -9.38 -10.29 -22.31
C MET A 34 -8.21 -10.39 -23.29
N SER A 35 -7.72 -11.61 -23.55
CA SER A 35 -6.55 -11.85 -24.40
C SER A 35 -5.37 -10.93 -24.02
N CYS A 36 -5.09 -10.85 -22.71
CA CYS A 36 -3.99 -10.04 -22.20
C CYS A 36 -2.66 -10.64 -22.67
N SER A 37 -1.82 -9.80 -23.29
CA SER A 37 -0.53 -10.17 -23.85
C SER A 37 0.65 -9.63 -23.04
N GLY A 38 0.40 -8.65 -22.17
CA GLY A 38 1.39 -8.09 -21.25
C GLY A 38 0.70 -7.36 -20.11
N ALA A 39 1.27 -7.47 -18.90
CA ALA A 39 0.86 -6.74 -17.73
C ALA A 39 2.06 -6.02 -17.11
N TYR A 40 1.84 -4.82 -16.58
CA TYR A 40 2.88 -3.97 -16.02
C TYR A 40 2.38 -3.29 -14.76
N LEU A 41 3.28 -3.16 -13.78
CA LEU A 41 3.10 -2.28 -12.64
C LEU A 41 3.72 -0.93 -12.99
N CYS A 42 2.90 0.11 -13.06
CA CYS A 42 3.36 1.50 -13.19
C CYS A 42 3.51 2.08 -11.79
N VAL A 43 4.70 2.56 -11.44
CA VAL A 43 4.99 3.09 -10.11
C VAL A 43 5.44 4.53 -10.23
N HIS A 44 4.81 5.39 -9.46
CA HIS A 44 5.13 6.79 -9.28
C HIS A 44 5.67 7.00 -7.86
N LYS A 45 6.84 7.59 -7.70
CA LYS A 45 7.36 8.03 -6.40
C LYS A 45 7.27 9.55 -6.33
N GLU A 46 7.03 10.08 -5.14
CA GLU A 46 6.90 11.53 -4.92
C GLU A 46 8.04 12.33 -5.59
N ASN A 47 7.68 13.26 -6.48
CA ASN A 47 8.60 14.11 -7.25
C ASN A 47 9.54 13.37 -8.23
N GLU A 48 9.26 12.12 -8.57
CA GLU A 48 10.03 11.32 -9.51
C GLU A 48 9.15 10.90 -10.71
N PRO A 49 9.76 10.64 -11.88
CA PRO A 49 9.01 10.13 -13.04
C PRO A 49 8.51 8.70 -12.81
N ASP A 50 7.47 8.34 -13.55
CA ASP A 50 6.89 7.00 -13.50
C ASP A 50 7.84 5.94 -14.06
N VAL A 51 7.89 4.78 -13.39
CA VAL A 51 8.67 3.61 -13.81
C VAL A 51 7.72 2.44 -14.04
N LEU A 52 7.87 1.76 -15.19
CA LEU A 52 7.10 0.57 -15.52
C LEU A 52 7.91 -0.71 -15.23
N TYR A 53 7.31 -1.63 -14.49
CA TYR A 53 7.84 -2.95 -14.21
C TYR A 53 7.00 -4.02 -14.89
N SER A 54 7.62 -4.87 -15.70
CA SER A 54 6.92 -5.97 -16.36
C SER A 54 6.50 -7.06 -15.37
N MET A 55 5.28 -7.56 -15.55
CA MET A 55 4.75 -8.72 -14.85
C MET A 55 4.87 -9.96 -15.73
N PHE A 56 5.17 -11.10 -15.13
CA PHE A 56 5.21 -12.38 -15.82
C PHE A 56 3.87 -13.11 -15.68
N TRP A 57 3.51 -13.87 -16.72
CA TRP A 57 2.38 -14.81 -16.65
C TRP A 57 2.73 -15.96 -15.69
N ALA A 58 1.86 -16.20 -14.73
CA ALA A 58 2.11 -17.08 -13.58
C ALA A 58 1.16 -18.28 -13.51
N GLY A 59 0.53 -18.64 -14.62
CA GLY A 59 -0.35 -19.80 -14.70
C GLY A 59 -1.84 -19.46 -14.83
N MET A 60 -2.62 -20.51 -15.04
CA MET A 60 -4.08 -20.44 -15.01
C MET A 60 -4.61 -20.32 -13.58
N CYS A 61 -5.73 -19.62 -13.44
CA CYS A 61 -6.53 -19.49 -12.23
C CYS A 61 -7.90 -20.11 -12.49
N GLY A 62 -8.03 -21.42 -12.29
CA GLY A 62 -9.21 -22.15 -12.75
C GLY A 62 -9.24 -22.27 -14.28
N ASP A 63 -10.43 -22.29 -14.87
CA ASP A 63 -10.61 -22.61 -16.28
C ASP A 63 -10.57 -21.38 -17.20
N ASP A 64 -10.98 -20.21 -16.70
CA ASP A 64 -11.26 -19.01 -17.50
C ASP A 64 -10.47 -17.76 -17.06
N HIS A 65 -9.63 -17.86 -16.03
CA HIS A 65 -8.78 -16.76 -15.56
C HIS A 65 -7.30 -17.14 -15.57
N GLU A 66 -6.44 -16.14 -15.51
CA GLU A 66 -4.99 -16.28 -15.45
C GLU A 66 -4.38 -15.35 -14.41
N TYR A 67 -3.21 -15.76 -13.91
CA TYR A 67 -2.42 -14.99 -12.99
C TYR A 67 -1.32 -14.23 -13.73
N TRP A 68 -1.17 -12.96 -13.38
CA TRP A 68 0.02 -12.17 -13.70
C TRP A 68 0.68 -11.74 -12.41
N GLN A 69 2.00 -11.84 -12.32
CA GLN A 69 2.72 -11.57 -11.07
C GLN A 69 4.00 -10.78 -11.29
N LEU A 70 4.40 -10.04 -10.26
CA LEU A 70 5.77 -9.55 -10.13
C LEU A 70 6.21 -9.57 -8.67
N HIS A 71 7.52 -9.44 -8.49
CA HIS A 71 8.17 -9.17 -7.22
C HIS A 71 8.68 -7.74 -7.26
N PHE A 72 8.06 -6.86 -6.47
CA PHE A 72 8.44 -5.45 -6.39
C PHE A 72 9.30 -5.20 -5.15
N SER A 73 10.38 -4.44 -5.30
CA SER A 73 11.17 -3.91 -4.19
C SER A 73 11.53 -2.46 -4.51
N ALA A 74 11.67 -1.66 -3.46
CA ALA A 74 12.05 -0.25 -3.57
C ALA A 74 13.35 -0.02 -2.81
N ASP A 75 14.29 0.68 -3.43
CA ASP A 75 15.62 0.89 -2.86
C ASP A 75 15.72 2.13 -1.97
N THR A 76 14.73 3.02 -2.04
CA THR A 76 14.71 4.27 -1.27
C THR A 76 13.41 4.41 -0.48
N PRO A 77 13.45 4.99 0.73
CA PRO A 77 12.25 5.22 1.52
C PRO A 77 11.37 6.30 0.87
N GLY A 78 10.06 6.23 1.11
CA GLY A 78 9.11 7.20 0.59
C GLY A 78 7.71 6.64 0.36
N LEU A 79 6.86 7.49 -0.22
CA LEU A 79 5.54 7.11 -0.70
C LEU A 79 5.60 6.79 -2.19
N TYR A 80 5.11 5.60 -2.52
CA TYR A 80 4.98 5.11 -3.86
C TYR A 80 3.50 4.93 -4.18
N TRP A 81 3.07 5.50 -5.29
CA TRP A 81 1.76 5.26 -5.88
C TRP A 81 1.91 4.29 -7.04
N TYR A 82 0.92 3.45 -7.26
CA TYR A 82 0.97 2.49 -8.35
C TYR A 82 -0.40 2.14 -8.92
N HIS A 83 -0.39 1.76 -10.19
CA HIS A 83 -1.50 1.14 -10.89
C HIS A 83 -0.98 0.07 -11.84
N PHE A 84 -1.89 -0.68 -12.46
CA PHE A 84 -1.51 -1.67 -13.46
C PHE A 84 -1.91 -1.21 -14.85
N GLN A 85 -1.02 -1.46 -15.81
CA GLN A 85 -1.28 -1.29 -17.23
C GLN A 85 -1.29 -2.66 -17.89
N LEU A 86 -2.24 -2.88 -18.79
CA LEU A 86 -2.40 -4.14 -19.51
C LEU A 86 -2.40 -3.86 -21.01
N ASP A 87 -1.68 -4.69 -21.76
CA ASP A 87 -1.78 -4.74 -23.21
C ASP A 87 -2.80 -5.84 -23.57
N THR A 88 -3.97 -5.43 -24.06
CA THR A 88 -5.10 -6.31 -24.39
C THR A 88 -5.42 -6.26 -25.88
N ALA A 89 -6.29 -7.16 -26.36
CA ALA A 89 -6.73 -7.16 -27.76
C ALA A 89 -7.44 -5.86 -28.20
N TRP A 90 -7.95 -5.06 -27.26
CA TRP A 90 -8.63 -3.78 -27.53
C TRP A 90 -7.74 -2.56 -27.25
N GLY A 91 -6.45 -2.78 -27.05
CA GLY A 91 -5.48 -1.74 -26.71
C GLY A 91 -5.10 -1.72 -25.24
N ARG A 92 -4.60 -0.57 -24.76
CA ARG A 92 -4.10 -0.43 -23.40
C ARG A 92 -5.25 -0.22 -22.42
N SER A 93 -5.30 -1.07 -21.39
CA SER A 93 -6.25 -0.97 -20.29
C SER A 93 -5.54 -0.67 -18.98
N PHE A 94 -6.24 -0.03 -18.04
CA PHE A 94 -5.69 0.39 -16.76
C PHE A 94 -6.52 -0.19 -15.62
N VAL A 95 -5.85 -0.83 -14.67
CA VAL A 95 -6.49 -1.28 -13.42
C VAL A 95 -6.05 -0.36 -12.30
N ARG A 96 -7.03 0.36 -11.75
CA ARG A 96 -6.82 1.37 -10.70
C ARG A 96 -7.75 1.14 -9.52
N ASN A 97 -7.44 1.78 -8.40
CA ASN A 97 -8.21 1.69 -7.17
C ASN A 97 -9.54 2.42 -7.33
N VAL A 98 -10.63 1.66 -7.24
CA VAL A 98 -12.02 2.17 -7.24
C VAL A 98 -12.58 2.36 -5.82
N GLY A 99 -11.72 2.24 -4.80
CA GLY A 99 -12.08 2.37 -3.40
C GLY A 99 -11.86 1.08 -2.63
N HIS A 100 -11.70 1.21 -1.31
CA HIS A 100 -11.46 0.09 -0.38
C HIS A 100 -10.27 -0.82 -0.73
N GLY A 101 -9.40 -0.42 -1.66
CA GLY A 101 -8.27 -1.22 -2.11
C GLY A 101 -8.63 -2.21 -3.22
N ILE A 102 -9.82 -2.13 -3.80
CA ILE A 102 -10.29 -2.96 -4.92
C ILE A 102 -9.81 -2.34 -6.23
N GLY A 103 -9.21 -3.16 -7.09
CA GLY A 103 -8.82 -2.80 -8.44
C GLY A 103 -9.85 -3.21 -9.47
N ASP A 104 -10.19 -2.29 -10.36
CA ASP A 104 -11.07 -2.51 -11.51
C ASP A 104 -10.58 -1.71 -12.74
N PHE A 105 -11.16 -1.98 -13.90
CA PHE A 105 -10.91 -1.26 -15.16
C PHE A 105 -11.45 0.16 -15.11
N ALA A 106 -10.70 1.03 -14.44
CA ALA A 106 -11.06 2.42 -14.21
C ALA A 106 -9.89 3.33 -14.60
N PRO A 107 -9.81 3.81 -15.86
CA PRO A 107 -8.71 4.68 -16.30
C PRO A 107 -8.62 5.97 -15.48
N ASP A 108 -9.76 6.50 -15.01
CA ASP A 108 -9.85 7.70 -14.17
C ASP A 108 -9.83 7.38 -12.66
N GLY A 109 -9.55 6.12 -12.30
CA GLY A 109 -9.43 5.70 -10.90
C GLY A 109 -8.22 6.32 -10.20
N THR A 110 -8.17 6.10 -8.88
CA THR A 110 -7.03 6.54 -8.06
C THR A 110 -5.93 5.47 -8.06
N ASP A 111 -4.69 5.88 -7.82
CA ASP A 111 -3.61 4.91 -7.66
C ASP A 111 -3.67 4.25 -6.27
N PHE A 112 -3.15 3.03 -6.19
CA PHE A 112 -2.86 2.38 -4.92
C PHE A 112 -1.63 3.02 -4.29
N GLN A 113 -1.44 2.84 -2.98
CA GLN A 113 -0.27 3.36 -2.27
C GLN A 113 0.53 2.23 -1.63
N GLN A 114 1.86 2.32 -1.72
CA GLN A 114 2.83 1.53 -0.98
C GLN A 114 3.76 2.48 -0.22
N THR A 115 3.77 2.38 1.11
CA THR A 115 4.73 3.10 1.94
C THR A 115 5.99 2.24 2.10
N VAL A 116 7.15 2.85 1.89
CA VAL A 116 8.46 2.21 2.07
C VAL A 116 9.21 2.99 3.14
N TYR A 117 9.65 2.30 4.19
CA TYR A 117 10.43 2.89 5.27
C TYR A 117 11.89 2.43 5.18
N ASP A 118 12.79 3.20 5.78
CA ASP A 118 14.22 2.85 5.84
C ASP A 118 14.40 1.52 6.61
N ALA A 119 15.14 0.56 6.05
CA ALA A 119 15.37 -0.73 6.70
C ALA A 119 16.00 -0.63 8.10
N ASP A 120 16.77 0.43 8.36
CA ASP A 120 17.40 0.68 9.66
C ASP A 120 16.48 1.46 10.62
N PHE A 121 15.27 1.82 10.20
CA PHE A 121 14.31 2.52 11.05
C PHE A 121 13.75 1.60 12.14
N THR A 122 14.07 1.93 13.39
CA THR A 122 13.57 1.21 14.56
C THR A 122 12.52 2.00 15.33
N THR A 123 11.52 1.31 15.84
CA THR A 123 10.58 1.85 16.83
C THR A 123 10.86 1.25 18.22
N PRO A 124 10.66 2.02 19.31
CA PRO A 124 10.88 1.50 20.66
C PRO A 124 10.01 0.28 20.96
N ASP A 125 10.63 -0.82 21.40
CA ASP A 125 9.92 -2.10 21.59
C ASP A 125 8.80 -2.03 22.63
N TRP A 126 8.98 -1.25 23.70
CA TRP A 126 7.97 -1.09 24.75
C TRP A 126 6.67 -0.44 24.24
N LEU A 127 6.72 0.27 23.12
CA LEU A 127 5.55 0.92 22.52
C LEU A 127 4.77 -0.03 21.59
N LYS A 128 5.44 -1.05 21.03
CA LYS A 128 4.81 -2.00 20.10
C LYS A 128 3.76 -2.83 20.84
N GLY A 129 2.48 -2.61 20.51
CA GLY A 129 1.36 -3.25 21.21
C GLY A 129 1.07 -2.69 22.61
N GLY A 130 1.76 -1.62 23.02
CA GLY A 130 1.50 -0.93 24.27
C GLY A 130 0.16 -0.17 24.27
N LEU A 131 -0.45 -0.03 25.44
CA LEU A 131 -1.64 0.79 25.62
C LEU A 131 -1.23 2.21 25.99
N ILE A 132 -1.57 3.18 25.14
CA ILE A 132 -1.34 4.60 25.42
C ILE A 132 -2.62 5.20 26.00
N TYR A 133 -2.50 5.81 27.17
CA TYR A 133 -3.58 6.58 27.78
C TYR A 133 -3.21 8.07 27.78
N GLN A 134 -3.87 8.86 26.93
CA GLN A 134 -3.63 10.28 26.83
C GLN A 134 -4.46 11.04 27.88
N ILE A 135 -3.77 11.73 28.79
CA ILE A 135 -4.38 12.50 29.87
C ILE A 135 -4.39 13.99 29.51
N PHE A 136 -5.56 14.62 29.60
CA PHE A 136 -5.67 16.08 29.72
C PHE A 136 -5.66 16.46 31.20
N PRO A 137 -4.53 16.97 31.75
CA PRO A 137 -4.35 17.07 33.20
C PRO A 137 -5.38 17.95 33.90
N ASP A 138 -5.89 18.99 33.22
CA ASP A 138 -6.91 19.90 33.76
C ASP A 138 -8.26 19.23 33.99
N ARG A 139 -8.59 18.22 33.18
CA ARG A 139 -9.90 17.55 33.17
C ARG A 139 -9.85 16.08 33.58
N PHE A 140 -8.69 15.60 34.02
CA PHE A 140 -8.51 14.21 34.39
C PHE A 140 -8.90 13.96 35.84
N TYR A 141 -8.17 14.58 36.78
CA TYR A 141 -8.43 14.42 38.19
C TYR A 141 -7.82 15.56 39.00
N ASN A 142 -8.62 16.19 39.86
CA ASN A 142 -8.12 17.19 40.80
C ASN A 142 -7.55 16.49 42.04
N SER A 143 -6.25 16.67 42.29
CA SER A 143 -5.55 16.05 43.42
C SER A 143 -5.95 16.62 44.79
N GLY A 144 -6.72 17.71 44.85
CA GLY A 144 -7.13 18.38 46.09
C GLY A 144 -5.99 19.08 46.84
N LYS A 145 -4.75 18.98 46.37
CA LYS A 145 -3.56 19.61 46.97
C LYS A 145 -3.26 20.94 46.29
N LYS A 146 -2.90 21.97 47.08
CA LYS A 146 -2.46 23.26 46.55
C LYS A 146 -1.19 23.07 45.73
N LYS A 147 -1.22 23.49 44.47
CA LYS A 147 -0.05 23.42 43.58
C LYS A 147 0.99 24.47 44.01
N THR A 148 2.25 24.06 44.12
CA THR A 148 3.42 24.93 44.40
C THR A 148 4.36 24.93 43.19
N GLY A 149 5.22 25.95 43.05
CA GLY A 149 6.22 25.99 41.97
C GLY A 149 5.67 26.23 40.56
N TYR A 150 4.41 26.65 40.40
CA TYR A 150 3.86 27.00 39.10
C TYR A 150 4.36 28.38 38.63
N ARG A 151 4.65 28.52 37.33
CA ARG A 151 4.96 29.83 36.73
C ARG A 151 3.71 30.72 36.75
N ARG A 152 3.83 31.94 37.28
CA ARG A 152 2.72 32.90 37.43
C ARG A 152 2.12 33.41 36.11
N SER A 153 2.84 33.29 34.99
CA SER A 153 2.45 33.89 33.70
C SER A 153 1.57 33.00 32.82
N ARG A 154 0.87 32.00 33.37
CA ARG A 154 0.02 31.07 32.62
C ARG A 154 -1.38 30.91 33.24
N VAL A 155 -1.93 32.01 33.74
CA VAL A 155 -3.36 32.13 34.06
C VAL A 155 -3.96 33.12 33.08
#